data_AF-A0A9D4EJW3-F1
#
_entry.id   AF-A0A9D4EJW3-F1
#
_cell.length_a   1.000
_cell.length_b   1.000
_cell.length_c   1.000
_cell.angle_alpha   90.00
_cell.angle_beta   90.00
_cell.angle_gamma   90.00
#
_symmetry.space_group_name_H-M   'P 1'
#
loop_
_entity.id
_entity.type
_entity.pdbx_description
1 polymer ?
#
loop_
_entity_poly.entity_id
_entity_poly.type
_entity_poly.pdbx_seq_one_letter_code
_entity_poly.pdbx_strand_id
1 'polypeptide(L)' 'MLLCSAVDRCAVSPTGDRLYIISYYQNKLLPLARDGTLLATLTDSALRGIYGLYVTPAGQVLDQLLEWMGV' A
#
# COMPACT_ATOMS: atom_id res chain seq x y z
N MET A 1 13.38 6.84 -11.68
CA MET A 1 13.07 7.78 -10.58
C MET A 1 11.56 7.78 -10.38
N LEU A 2 11.05 7.03 -9.41
CA LEU A 2 9.62 7.02 -9.10
C LEU A 2 9.36 8.09 -8.05
N LEU A 3 8.68 9.16 -8.45
CA LEU A 3 8.17 10.19 -7.57
C LEU A 3 7.01 9.58 -6.77
N CYS A 4 7.31 9.04 -5.58
CA CYS A 4 6.30 8.86 -4.55
C CYS A 4 5.99 10.26 -4.02
N SER A 5 4.84 10.82 -4.40
CA SER A 5 4.44 12.13 -3.88
C SER A 5 4.24 12.04 -2.37
N ALA A 6 4.42 13.15 -1.64
CA ALA A 6 4.40 13.15 -0.16
C ALA A 6 3.12 12.58 0.50
N VAL A 7 2.07 12.34 -0.29
CA VAL A 7 0.77 11.81 0.16
C VAL A 7 0.62 10.31 -0.11
N ASP A 8 1.38 9.76 -1.05
CA ASP A 8 1.36 8.34 -1.33
C ASP A 8 2.28 7.61 -0.33
N ARG A 9 1.82 6.47 0.16
CA ARG A 9 2.58 5.62 1.08
C ARG A 9 2.95 4.36 0.37
N CYS A 10 4.17 3.87 0.59
CA CYS A 10 4.63 2.66 -0.05
C CYS A 10 5.25 1.68 0.93
N ALA A 11 5.15 0.39 0.59
CA ALA A 11 5.77 -0.70 1.31
C ALA A 11 6.27 -1.75 0.32
N VAL A 12 7.39 -2.40 0.64
CA VAL A 12 7.99 -3.44 -0.21
C VAL A 12 7.72 -4.80 0.42
N SER A 13 7.47 -5.82 -0.41
CA SER A 13 7.35 -7.20 0.09
C SER A 13 8.67 -7.67 0.73
N PRO A 14 8.65 -8.59 1.72
CA PRO A 14 9.87 -9.12 2.32
C PRO A 14 10.83 -9.78 1.32
N THR A 15 10.27 -10.38 0.27
CA THR A 15 10.99 -10.97 -0.87
C THR A 15 11.53 -9.93 -1.86
N GLY A 16 11.09 -8.67 -1.75
CA GLY A 16 11.53 -7.56 -2.58
C GLY A 16 11.07 -7.63 -4.04
N ASP A 17 10.08 -8.47 -4.34
CA ASP A 17 9.51 -8.69 -5.68
C ASP A 17 8.32 -7.76 -5.98
N ARG A 18 7.73 -7.13 -4.94
CA ARG A 18 6.56 -6.27 -5.05
C ARG A 18 6.73 -4.97 -4.28
N LEU A 19 6.16 -3.90 -4.85
CA LEU A 19 5.96 -2.62 -4.21
C LEU A 19 4.46 -2.37 -4.10
N TYR A 20 3.97 -2.04 -2.92
CA TYR A 20 2.59 -1.67 -2.67
C TYR A 20 2.53 -0.16 -2.50
N ILE A 21 1.65 0.52 -3.24
CA ILE A 21 1.43 1.96 -3.12
C ILE A 21 -0.03 2.20 -2.74
N ILE A 22 -0.24 2.94 -1.66
CA ILE A 22 -1.52 3.58 -1.38
C ILE A 22 -1.58 4.90 -2.12
N SER A 23 -2.67 5.10 -2.85
CA SER A 23 -3.08 6.42 -3.31
C SER A 23 -4.22 6.94 -2.44
N TYR A 24 -3.89 7.85 -1.52
CA TYR A 24 -4.83 8.38 -0.52
C TYR A 24 -6.04 9.06 -1.16
N TYR A 25 -5.82 10.01 -2.08
CA TYR A 25 -6.92 10.75 -2.70
C TYR A 25 -7.77 9.89 -3.63
N GLN A 26 -7.22 8.80 -4.15
CA GLN A 26 -7.95 7.89 -5.03
C GLN A 26 -8.60 6.73 -4.27
N ASN A 27 -8.28 6.54 -2.99
CA ASN A 27 -8.70 5.39 -2.18
C ASN A 27 -8.36 4.04 -2.86
N LYS A 28 -7.10 3.92 -3.31
CA LYS A 28 -6.62 2.75 -4.07
C LYS A 28 -5.35 2.16 -3.47
N LEU A 29 -5.22 0.85 -3.63
CA LEU A 29 -3.98 0.12 -3.43
C LEU A 29 -3.47 -0.38 -4.78
N LEU A 30 -2.23 -0.05 -5.08
CA LEU A 30 -1.56 -0.29 -6.35
C LEU A 30 -0.33 -1.18 -6.09
N PRO A 31 -0.46 -2.51 -6.23
CA PRO A 31 0.70 -3.39 -6.27
C PRO A 31 1.43 -3.25 -7.61
N LEU A 32 2.74 -3.05 -7.55
CA LEU A 32 3.66 -3.04 -8.67
C LEU A 32 4.63 -4.21 -8.53
N ALA A 33 5.03 -4.80 -9.65
CA ALA A 33 6.19 -5.68 -9.70
C ALA A 33 7.48 -4.86 -9.50
N ARG A 34 8.58 -5.57 -9.20
CA ARG A 34 9.92 -4.97 -9.04
C ARG A 34 10.35 -4.11 -10.22
N ASP A 35 9.91 -4.43 -11.43
CA ASP A 35 10.23 -3.67 -12.65
C ASP A 35 9.36 -2.41 -12.81
N GLY A 36 8.43 -2.15 -11.89
CA GLY A 36 7.49 -1.03 -11.92
C GLY A 36 6.20 -1.32 -12.69
N THR A 37 6.01 -2.53 -13.20
CA THR A 37 4.76 -2.92 -13.86
C THR A 37 3.61 -2.93 -12.86
N LEU A 38 2.53 -2.21 -13.16
CA LEU A 38 1.31 -2.25 -12.36
C LEU A 38 0.65 -3.63 -12.47
N LEU A 39 0.51 -4.32 -11.35
CA LEU A 39 -0.05 -5.67 -11.30
C LEU A 39 -1.57 -5.64 -11.18
N ALA A 40 -2.10 -4.68 -10.41
CA ALA A 40 -3.53 -4.52 -10.20
C ALA A 40 -3.87 -3.09 -9.78
N THR A 41 -5.15 -2.73 -9.92
CA THR A 41 -5.75 -1.60 -9.22
C THR A 41 -6.79 -2.15 -8.26
N LEU A 42 -6.53 -2.04 -6.96
CA LEU A 42 -7.40 -2.53 -5.92
C LEU A 42 -8.19 -1.36 -5.33
N THR A 43 -9.49 -1.53 -5.21
CA THR A 43 -10.43 -0.55 -4.66
C THR A 43 -11.30 -1.22 -3.61
N ASP A 44 -11.37 -0.63 -2.43
CA ASP A 44 -12.29 -1.03 -1.38
C ASP A 44 -12.74 0.21 -0.61
N SER A 45 -13.96 0.18 -0.06
CA SER A 45 -14.44 1.18 0.88
C SER A 45 -13.53 1.37 2.10
N ALA A 46 -12.83 0.31 2.54
CA ALA A 46 -11.85 0.32 3.63
C ALA A 46 -10.57 1.09 3.29
N LEU A 47 -10.28 1.33 2.00
CA LEU A 47 -9.14 2.15 1.58
C LEU A 47 -9.43 3.65 1.67
N ARG A 48 -10.63 4.06 2.12
CA ARG A 48 -10.94 5.47 2.34
C ARG A 48 -10.27 5.98 3.60
N GLY A 49 -9.43 7.01 3.45
CA GLY A 49 -8.73 7.61 4.58
C GLY A 49 -7.56 6.77 5.10
N ILE A 50 -7.01 5.88 4.27
CA ILE A 50 -5.89 5.02 4.66
C ILE A 50 -4.57 5.82 4.68
N TYR A 51 -3.88 5.82 5.82
CA TYR A 51 -2.69 6.65 6.04
C TYR A 51 -1.35 5.90 6.00
N GLY A 52 -1.38 4.57 5.90
CA GLY A 52 -0.18 3.75 5.86
C GLY A 52 -0.44 2.30 5.50
N LEU A 53 0.65 1.57 5.27
CA LEU A 53 0.66 0.15 4.94
C LEU A 53 1.61 -0.56 5.89
N TYR A 54 1.26 -1.79 6.25
CA TYR A 54 2.18 -2.75 6.85
C TYR A 54 2.14 -4.06 6.05
N VAL A 55 3.33 -4.58 5.74
CA VAL A 55 3.47 -5.88 5.08
C VAL A 55 4.03 -6.85 6.10
N THR A 56 3.28 -7.92 6.37
CA THR A 56 3.71 -8.99 7.27
C THR A 56 4.95 -9.71 6.69
N PRO A 57 5.75 -10.39 7.52
CA PRO A 57 6.84 -11.25 7.04
C PRO A 57 6.39 -12.36 6.06
N ALA A 58 5.12 -12.77 6.15
CA ALA A 58 4.49 -13.71 5.21
C ALA A 58 4.15 -13.07 3.84
N GLY A 59 4.37 -11.75 3.66
CA GLY A 59 4.09 -11.02 2.43
C GLY A 59 2.64 -10.59 2.26
N GLN A 60 1.79 -10.78 3.28
CA GLN A 60 0.42 -10.29 3.29
C GLN A 60 0.38 -8.80 3.67
N VAL A 61 -0.36 -8.02 2.91
CA VAL A 61 -0.70 -6.63 3.25
C VAL A 61 -1.86 -6.67 4.23
N LEU A 62 -1.69 -6.09 5.42
CA LEU A 62 -2.80 -5.84 6.34
C LEU A 62 -3.25 -4.39 6.14
N ASP A 63 -4.52 -4.20 5.79
CA ASP A 63 -5.16 -2.87 5.64
C ASP A 63 -5.44 -2.20 7.00
N GLN A 64 -5.08 -2.82 8.12
CA GLN A 64 -5.35 -2.31 9.46
C GLN A 64 -4.21 -1.43 9.98
N LEU A 65 -4.34 -0.12 9.76
CA LEU A 65 -3.64 0.91 10.53
C LEU A 65 -4.64 1.84 11.24
N LEU A 66 -5.74 1.25 11.74
CA LEU A 66 -6.74 1.93 12.60
C LEU A 66 -6.93 1.27 13.98
N GLU A 67 -6.34 0.09 14.26
CA GLU A 67 -6.51 -0.57 15.56
C GLU A 67 -5.43 -0.21 16.61
N TRP A 68 -4.42 0.60 16.23
CA TRP A 68 -3.33 1.01 17.13
C TRP A 68 -3.42 2.46 17.62
N MET A 69 -4.56 3.11 17.42
CA MET A 69 -4.95 4.31 18.16
C MET A 69 -6.20 3.99 18.95
N GLY A 70 -6.00 3.42 20.14
CA GLY A 70 -7.08 3.17 21.09
C GLY A 70 -7.90 4.44 21.35
N VAL A 71 -9.09 4.44 20.78
CA VAL A 71 -10.31 5.04 21.32
C VAL A 71 -11.38 3.98 21.25
#